data_AF-A0A8J2QYZ8-F1
#
_entry.id   AF-A0A8J2QYZ8-F1
#
_cell.length_a   1.000
_cell.length_b   1.000
_cell.length_c   1.000
_cell.angle_alpha   90.00
_cell.angle_beta   90.00
_cell.angle_gamma   90.00
#
_symmetry.space_group_name_H-M   'P 1'
#
loop_
_entity.id
_entity.type
_entity.pdbx_description
1 polymer ?
#
loop_
_entity_poly.entity_id
_entity_poly.type
_entity_poly.pdbx_seq_one_letter_code
_entity_poly.pdbx_strand_id
1 'polypeptide(L)'
;MPAIGYGTWVNVGKNGRLLLEDKPKLVEAMSHAIDVGYRHLDTAHLYQTEPEVGWVVRKKIQEGVITREQVFITTKVWQHNHRPEDVEASVRGSLERMGLDYVDLVLMHWPMSISLNINLGQKDLVSYCKKNGIQCVAYTPFGSMMPNREDPNNQGTKYERGLVAIPKTLTKSRVVENASIFDFKLDASDVKTLDSLDNGYRTVRPLFWQDYEYYPFDRIDAPVPKLPEIFLKWEDGGKIDI
;
A
#
# COMPACT_ATOMS: atom_id res chain seq x y z
N MET A 1 9.10 -1.22 -12.80
CA MET A 1 8.31 -1.61 -11.61
C MET A 1 7.31 -2.69 -12.03
N PRO A 2 7.23 -3.83 -11.32
CA PRO A 2 6.22 -4.87 -11.59
C PRO A 2 4.78 -4.38 -11.41
N ALA A 3 3.86 -4.88 -12.24
CA ALA A 3 2.47 -4.41 -12.29
C ALA A 3 1.61 -4.81 -11.08
N ILE A 4 2.04 -5.83 -10.31
CA ILE A 4 1.41 -6.21 -9.05
C ILE A 4 2.49 -6.26 -7.96
N GLY A 5 2.17 -5.71 -6.80
CA GLY A 5 2.99 -5.79 -5.60
C GLY A 5 2.22 -6.37 -4.40
N TYR A 6 2.96 -6.74 -3.38
CA TYR A 6 2.44 -7.25 -2.12
C TYR A 6 2.49 -6.14 -1.07
N GLY A 7 1.32 -5.68 -0.60
CA GLY A 7 1.23 -4.63 0.42
C GLY A 7 1.41 -5.15 1.85
N THR A 8 2.16 -4.44 2.69
CA THR A 8 2.57 -4.91 4.02
C THR A 8 1.96 -4.16 5.22
N TRP A 9 0.99 -3.28 4.99
CA TRP A 9 0.25 -2.61 6.07
C TRP A 9 -0.52 -3.63 6.91
N VAL A 10 -0.29 -3.65 8.23
CA VAL A 10 -1.16 -4.36 9.18
C VAL A 10 -2.30 -3.43 9.57
N ASN A 11 -3.53 -3.93 9.50
CA ASN A 11 -4.72 -3.09 9.69
C ASN A 11 -4.75 -2.45 11.09
N VAL A 12 -5.56 -1.42 11.25
CA VAL A 12 -5.85 -0.83 12.57
C VAL A 12 -7.02 -1.59 13.20
N GLY A 13 -6.82 -2.09 14.42
CA GLY A 13 -7.86 -2.74 15.22
C GLY A 13 -8.90 -1.77 15.76
N LYS A 14 -9.98 -2.31 16.34
CA LYS A 14 -11.05 -1.49 16.96
C LYS A 14 -10.56 -0.61 18.12
N ASN A 15 -9.43 -0.98 18.73
CA ASN A 15 -8.76 -0.23 19.78
C ASN A 15 -7.90 0.94 19.25
N GLY A 16 -7.90 1.19 17.93
CA GLY A 16 -7.12 2.25 17.31
C GLY A 16 -5.62 1.95 17.25
N ARG A 17 -5.19 0.70 17.45
CA ARG A 17 -3.79 0.26 17.36
C ARG A 17 -3.55 -0.58 16.11
N LEU A 18 -2.32 -0.60 15.61
CA LEU A 18 -1.93 -1.55 14.57
C LEU A 18 -2.06 -2.99 15.09
N LEU A 19 -2.59 -3.88 14.26
CA LEU A 19 -2.69 -5.31 14.54
C LEU A 19 -1.33 -5.99 14.33
N LEU A 20 -0.35 -5.65 15.15
CA LEU A 20 1.02 -6.19 15.04
C LEU A 20 1.06 -7.72 15.28
N GLU A 21 0.05 -8.28 15.95
CA GLU A 21 -0.14 -9.72 16.10
C GLU A 21 -0.33 -10.46 14.76
N ASP A 22 -0.68 -9.76 13.67
CA ASP A 22 -0.79 -10.34 12.33
C ASP A 22 0.57 -10.51 11.63
N LYS A 23 1.65 -9.96 12.18
CA LYS A 23 3.00 -10.02 11.58
C LYS A 23 3.46 -11.44 11.22
N PRO A 24 3.29 -12.49 12.06
CA PRO A 24 3.67 -13.84 11.68
C PRO A 24 2.93 -14.35 10.43
N LYS A 25 1.62 -14.07 10.32
CA LYS A 25 0.83 -14.44 9.13
C LYS A 25 1.24 -13.63 7.91
N LEU A 26 1.57 -12.36 8.10
CA LEU A 26 2.10 -11.49 7.04
C LEU A 26 3.42 -12.05 6.49
N VAL A 27 4.35 -12.42 7.37
CA VAL A 27 5.64 -13.02 7.01
C VAL A 27 5.43 -14.29 6.19
N GLU A 28 4.53 -15.18 6.63
CA GLU A 28 4.23 -16.40 5.89
C GLU A 28 3.63 -16.14 4.50
N ALA A 29 2.66 -15.22 4.41
CA ALA A 29 2.00 -14.89 3.16
C ALA A 29 2.93 -14.13 2.19
N MET A 30 3.78 -13.24 2.70
CA MET A 30 4.81 -12.53 1.93
C MET A 30 5.89 -13.47 1.41
N SER A 31 6.38 -14.38 2.25
CA SER A 31 7.30 -15.43 1.83
C SER A 31 6.69 -16.26 0.69
N HIS A 32 5.44 -16.69 0.85
CA HIS A 32 4.73 -17.42 -0.20
C HIS A 32 4.51 -16.58 -1.46
N ALA A 33 4.25 -15.28 -1.34
CA ALA A 33 4.13 -14.38 -2.49
C ALA A 33 5.40 -14.39 -3.35
N ILE A 34 6.58 -14.34 -2.72
CA ILE A 34 7.85 -14.44 -3.44
C ILE A 34 8.00 -15.80 -4.11
N ASP A 35 7.63 -16.89 -3.42
CA ASP A 35 7.69 -18.26 -3.97
C ASP A 35 6.82 -18.42 -5.22
N VAL A 36 5.66 -17.77 -5.29
CA VAL A 36 4.74 -17.84 -6.44
C VAL A 36 5.00 -16.75 -7.50
N GLY A 37 6.07 -15.96 -7.35
CA GLY A 37 6.55 -15.06 -8.41
C GLY A 37 6.36 -13.56 -8.16
N TYR A 38 5.84 -13.12 -7.01
CA TYR A 38 5.82 -11.70 -6.69
C TYR A 38 7.24 -11.15 -6.60
N ARG A 39 7.45 -9.98 -7.19
CA ARG A 39 8.74 -9.27 -7.21
C ARG A 39 8.60 -7.80 -6.84
N HIS A 40 7.45 -7.36 -6.34
CA HIS A 40 7.25 -6.00 -5.86
C HIS A 40 6.69 -6.06 -4.44
N LEU A 41 7.38 -5.45 -3.48
CA LEU A 41 6.97 -5.34 -2.08
C LEU A 41 6.76 -3.87 -1.75
N ASP A 42 5.57 -3.52 -1.24
CA ASP A 42 5.23 -2.17 -0.81
C ASP A 42 5.15 -2.12 0.72
N THR A 43 6.06 -1.36 1.33
CA THR A 43 6.12 -1.12 2.77
C THR A 43 6.23 0.37 3.09
N ALA A 44 6.30 0.73 4.36
CA ALA A 44 6.57 2.09 4.81
C ALA A 44 7.06 2.09 6.25
N HIS A 45 7.75 3.16 6.64
CA HIS A 45 8.16 3.38 8.02
C HIS A 45 7.00 3.24 9.02
N LEU A 46 5.87 3.93 8.76
CA LEU A 46 4.66 3.86 9.60
C LEU A 46 4.12 2.43 9.80
N TYR A 47 4.35 1.53 8.84
CA TYR A 47 3.71 0.21 8.85
C TYR A 47 4.30 -0.69 9.93
N GLN A 48 5.48 -0.34 10.46
CA GLN A 48 6.22 -1.11 11.47
C GLN A 48 6.52 -2.56 11.03
N THR A 49 6.51 -2.83 9.71
CA THR A 49 6.75 -4.16 9.13
C THR A 49 8.04 -4.25 8.32
N GLU A 50 8.82 -3.17 8.26
CA GLU A 50 10.11 -3.12 7.56
C GLU A 50 11.12 -4.19 8.03
N PRO A 51 11.28 -4.46 9.36
CA PRO A 51 12.13 -5.56 9.81
C PRO A 51 11.71 -6.92 9.23
N GLU A 52 10.41 -7.21 9.20
CA GLU A 52 9.85 -8.44 8.64
C GLU A 52 10.04 -8.55 7.13
N VAL A 53 9.88 -7.44 6.40
CA VAL A 53 10.15 -7.36 4.95
C VAL A 53 11.62 -7.70 4.68
N GLY A 54 12.54 -7.04 5.39
CA GLY A 54 13.96 -7.28 5.27
C GLY A 54 14.35 -8.72 5.57
N TRP A 55 13.80 -9.28 6.65
CA TRP A 55 14.05 -10.67 7.04
C TRP A 55 13.60 -11.66 5.96
N VAL A 56 12.38 -11.51 5.42
CA VAL A 56 11.88 -12.41 4.36
C VAL A 56 12.72 -12.30 3.09
N VAL A 57 13.08 -11.08 2.67
CA VAL A 57 13.91 -10.87 1.47
C VAL A 57 15.27 -11.54 1.62
N ARG A 58 15.99 -11.29 2.72
CA ARG A 58 17.29 -11.92 2.97
C ARG A 58 17.19 -13.44 3.05
N LYS A 59 16.16 -13.96 3.72
CA LYS A 59 15.90 -15.40 3.78
C LYS A 59 15.70 -16.00 2.38
N LYS A 60 14.89 -15.36 1.53
CA LYS A 60 14.62 -15.84 0.16
C LYS A 60 15.83 -15.73 -0.76
N ILE A 61 16.72 -14.77 -0.53
CA ILE A 61 18.03 -14.71 -1.18
C ILE A 61 18.92 -15.87 -0.72
N GLN A 62 19.00 -16.13 0.58
CA GLN A 62 19.78 -17.23 1.14
C GLN A 62 19.29 -18.61 0.66
N GLU A 63 17.98 -18.78 0.48
CA GLU A 63 17.34 -19.98 -0.08
C GLU A 63 17.55 -20.12 -1.60
N GLY A 64 18.11 -19.10 -2.27
CA GLY A 64 18.33 -19.10 -3.72
C GLY A 64 17.05 -18.90 -4.56
N VAL A 65 15.94 -18.45 -3.95
CA VAL A 65 14.66 -18.23 -4.64
C VAL A 65 14.67 -16.95 -5.48
N ILE A 66 15.41 -15.94 -5.02
CA ILE A 66 15.56 -14.63 -5.67
C ILE A 66 16.98 -14.09 -5.47
N THR A 67 17.37 -13.11 -6.29
CA THR A 67 18.46 -12.18 -5.96
C THR A 67 17.89 -10.83 -5.52
N ARG A 68 18.72 -9.95 -4.94
CA ARG A 68 18.26 -8.62 -4.52
C ARG A 68 17.74 -7.80 -5.70
N GLU A 69 18.40 -7.91 -6.85
CA GLU A 69 18.08 -7.16 -8.08
C GLU A 69 16.77 -7.61 -8.73
N GLN A 70 16.28 -8.79 -8.38
CA GLN A 70 15.00 -9.31 -8.88
C GLN A 70 13.80 -8.76 -8.13
N VAL A 71 13.97 -8.14 -6.96
CA VAL A 71 12.86 -7.62 -6.14
C VAL A 71 12.87 -6.11 -6.14
N PHE A 72 11.71 -5.53 -6.42
CA PHE A 72 11.42 -4.11 -6.34
C PHE A 72 10.81 -3.78 -4.98
N ILE A 73 11.52 -3.04 -4.14
CA ILE A 73 11.06 -2.68 -2.79
C ILE A 73 10.77 -1.19 -2.72
N THR A 74 9.56 -0.86 -2.28
CA THR A 74 9.12 0.51 -2.03
C THR A 74 9.00 0.77 -0.53
N THR A 75 9.59 1.85 -0.03
CA THR A 75 9.28 2.41 1.31
C THR A 75 8.85 3.88 1.24
N LYS A 76 8.43 4.45 2.37
CA LYS A 76 7.81 5.78 2.43
C LYS A 76 8.25 6.57 3.65
N VAL A 77 8.57 7.85 3.42
CA VAL A 77 8.91 8.85 4.44
C VAL A 77 7.63 9.43 5.03
N TRP A 78 7.49 9.39 6.36
CA TRP A 78 6.31 9.87 7.08
C TRP A 78 6.34 11.39 7.33
N GLN A 79 5.20 11.94 7.75
CA GLN A 79 4.90 13.38 7.74
C GLN A 79 5.85 14.24 8.59
N HIS A 80 6.39 13.70 9.69
CA HIS A 80 7.32 14.43 10.55
C HIS A 80 8.74 14.54 9.95
N ASN A 81 9.06 13.79 8.89
CA ASN A 81 10.39 13.75 8.24
C ASN A 81 10.42 14.53 6.90
N HIS A 82 9.65 15.61 6.77
CA HIS A 82 9.54 16.37 5.51
C HIS A 82 10.59 17.48 5.36
N ARG A 83 11.39 17.77 6.38
CA ARG A 83 12.54 18.67 6.18
C ARG A 83 13.56 17.98 5.27
N PRO A 84 14.22 18.69 4.35
CA PRO A 84 15.23 18.10 3.46
C PRO A 84 16.28 17.25 4.19
N GLU A 85 16.74 17.71 5.36
CA GLU A 85 17.70 17.04 6.22
C GLU A 85 17.16 15.79 6.92
N ASP A 86 15.85 15.73 7.20
CA ASP A 86 15.20 14.62 7.91
C ASP A 86 14.91 13.44 6.94
N VAL A 87 14.80 13.71 5.64
CA VAL A 87 14.52 12.69 4.61
C VAL A 87 15.63 11.63 4.57
N GLU A 88 16.90 12.06 4.54
CA GLU A 88 18.02 11.12 4.48
C GLU A 88 18.05 10.21 5.72
N ALA A 89 17.89 10.80 6.91
CA ALA A 89 17.82 10.06 8.17
C ALA A 89 16.67 9.04 8.17
N SER A 90 15.47 9.46 7.73
CA SER A 90 14.30 8.58 7.63
C SER A 90 14.54 7.38 6.71
N VAL A 91 15.12 7.62 5.53
CA VAL A 91 15.42 6.56 4.55
C VAL A 91 16.51 5.62 5.06
N ARG A 92 17.57 6.16 5.67
CA ARG A 92 18.64 5.33 6.27
C ARG A 92 18.10 4.45 7.39
N GLY A 93 17.22 4.97 8.23
CA GLY A 93 16.53 4.17 9.25
C GLY A 93 15.73 3.02 8.64
N SER A 94 14.99 3.27 7.57
CA SER A 94 14.25 2.22 6.84
C SER A 94 15.18 1.15 6.25
N LEU A 95 16.32 1.56 5.67
CA LEU A 95 17.33 0.64 5.14
C LEU A 95 17.97 -0.21 6.25
N GLU A 96 18.29 0.38 7.39
CA GLU A 96 18.84 -0.32 8.56
C GLU A 96 17.85 -1.36 9.09
N ARG A 97 16.58 -0.98 9.29
CA ARG A 97 15.51 -1.92 9.70
C ARG A 97 15.36 -3.09 8.75
N MET A 98 15.34 -2.79 7.45
CA MET A 98 15.25 -3.82 6.43
C MET A 98 16.56 -4.58 6.25
N GLY A 99 17.69 -4.15 6.82
CA GLY A 99 19.01 -4.69 6.57
C GLY A 99 19.31 -4.79 5.07
N LEU A 100 19.09 -3.70 4.34
CA LEU A 100 19.31 -3.58 2.89
C LEU A 100 20.18 -2.35 2.58
N ASP A 101 20.97 -2.44 1.52
CA ASP A 101 21.81 -1.31 1.08
C ASP A 101 21.01 -0.24 0.29
N TYR A 102 19.93 -0.67 -0.36
CA TYR A 102 19.07 0.21 -1.14
C TYR A 102 17.63 -0.30 -1.21
N VAL A 103 16.71 0.62 -1.55
CA VAL A 103 15.35 0.34 -2.00
C VAL A 103 15.18 0.85 -3.43
N ASP A 104 14.24 0.28 -4.16
CA ASP A 104 14.02 0.60 -5.57
C ASP A 104 13.17 1.87 -5.74
N LEU A 105 12.38 2.21 -4.72
CA LEU A 105 11.57 3.42 -4.67
C LEU A 105 11.40 3.93 -3.24
N VAL A 106 11.58 5.23 -3.05
CA VAL A 106 11.18 5.95 -1.84
C VAL A 106 10.08 6.94 -2.21
N LEU A 107 9.00 6.94 -1.45
CA LEU A 107 7.90 7.89 -1.62
C LEU A 107 7.80 8.85 -0.44
N MET A 108 7.41 10.08 -0.72
CA MET A 108 6.77 10.93 0.29
C MET A 108 5.38 10.33 0.57
N HIS A 109 5.08 9.93 1.82
CA HIS A 109 3.86 9.15 2.10
C HIS A 109 2.58 10.01 1.98
N TRP A 110 2.66 11.30 2.30
CA TRP A 110 1.65 12.37 2.13
C TRP A 110 2.40 13.65 1.74
N PRO A 111 1.90 14.57 0.89
CA PRO A 111 0.50 14.92 0.70
C PRO A 111 -0.18 14.19 -0.46
N MET A 112 0.55 13.49 -1.33
CA MET A 112 -0.05 12.77 -2.45
C MET A 112 -0.27 11.30 -2.08
N SER A 113 -1.53 10.93 -1.77
CA SER A 113 -1.93 9.52 -1.66
C SER A 113 -3.08 9.22 -2.62
N ILE A 114 -2.85 8.28 -3.55
CA ILE A 114 -3.79 7.94 -4.62
C ILE A 114 -4.45 6.58 -4.37
N SER A 115 -5.71 6.60 -3.89
CA SER A 115 -6.57 5.40 -3.85
C SER A 115 -7.23 5.20 -5.21
N LEU A 116 -7.08 4.03 -5.84
CA LEU A 116 -7.78 3.70 -7.09
C LEU A 116 -8.49 2.38 -6.92
N ASN A 117 -9.80 2.37 -7.16
CA ASN A 117 -10.64 1.17 -7.14
C ASN A 117 -11.90 1.43 -7.99
N ILE A 118 -12.81 0.46 -8.04
CA ILE A 118 -14.01 0.58 -8.89
C ILE A 118 -14.92 1.75 -8.50
N ASN A 119 -14.91 2.21 -7.24
CA ASN A 119 -15.75 3.30 -6.75
C ASN A 119 -15.05 4.67 -6.83
N LEU A 120 -13.75 4.68 -7.11
CA LEU A 120 -12.94 5.89 -7.20
C LEU A 120 -11.89 5.73 -8.31
N GLY A 121 -12.26 6.08 -9.53
CA GLY A 121 -11.41 5.92 -10.71
C GLY A 121 -10.34 7.00 -10.88
N GLN A 122 -10.56 8.19 -10.29
CA GLN A 122 -9.70 9.38 -10.40
C GLN A 122 -9.20 9.67 -11.83
N LYS A 123 -10.12 9.61 -12.82
CA LYS A 123 -9.80 9.63 -14.26
C LYS A 123 -8.92 10.82 -14.67
N ASP A 124 -9.22 12.01 -14.16
CA ASP A 124 -8.46 13.23 -14.46
C ASP A 124 -7.04 13.19 -13.90
N LEU A 125 -6.87 12.76 -12.66
CA LEU A 125 -5.56 12.60 -12.02
C LEU A 125 -4.73 11.54 -12.73
N VAL A 126 -5.31 10.38 -13.04
CA VAL A 126 -4.63 9.30 -13.78
C VAL A 126 -4.22 9.79 -15.18
N SER A 127 -5.10 10.51 -15.88
CA SER A 127 -4.81 11.10 -17.18
C SER A 127 -3.68 12.12 -17.10
N TYR A 128 -3.70 12.99 -16.09
CA TYR A 128 -2.64 13.97 -15.84
C TYR A 128 -1.30 13.28 -15.57
N CYS A 129 -1.26 12.32 -14.64
CA CYS A 129 -0.05 11.56 -14.33
C CYS A 129 0.50 10.88 -15.58
N LYS A 130 -0.34 10.17 -16.35
CA LYS A 130 0.06 9.50 -17.59
C LYS A 130 0.63 10.47 -18.63
N LYS A 131 -0.01 11.62 -18.84
CA LYS A 131 0.47 12.66 -19.77
C LYS A 131 1.84 13.22 -19.37
N ASN A 132 2.16 13.20 -18.08
CA ASN A 132 3.43 13.69 -17.53
C ASN A 132 4.45 12.57 -17.26
N GLY A 133 4.21 11.34 -17.75
CA GLY A 133 5.15 10.22 -17.55
C GLY A 133 5.22 9.71 -16.10
N ILE A 134 4.22 10.02 -15.28
CA ILE A 134 4.12 9.58 -13.88
C ILE A 134 3.26 8.31 -13.81
N GLN A 135 3.84 7.21 -13.30
CA GLN A 135 3.12 5.96 -13.10
C GLN A 135 2.25 6.03 -11.84
N CYS A 136 0.94 5.81 -11.98
CA CYS A 136 0.04 5.65 -10.84
C CYS A 136 0.16 4.23 -10.24
N VAL A 137 0.21 4.17 -8.91
CA VAL A 137 0.15 2.94 -8.10
C VAL A 137 -1.10 2.99 -7.23
N ALA A 138 -1.97 2.00 -7.35
CA ALA A 138 -3.25 1.90 -6.68
C ALA A 138 -3.10 1.23 -5.30
N TYR A 139 -3.15 2.02 -4.22
CA TYR A 139 -3.43 1.46 -2.90
C TYR A 139 -4.93 1.25 -2.70
N THR A 140 -5.29 0.31 -1.81
CA THR A 140 -6.67 -0.16 -1.61
C THR A 140 -7.40 -0.49 -2.93
N PRO A 141 -6.82 -1.37 -3.78
CA PRO A 141 -7.36 -1.64 -5.12
C PRO A 141 -8.77 -2.23 -5.12
N PHE A 142 -9.18 -2.86 -4.02
CA PHE A 142 -10.53 -3.41 -3.86
C PHE A 142 -11.54 -2.45 -3.20
N GLY A 143 -11.12 -1.24 -2.80
CA GLY A 143 -12.00 -0.28 -2.13
C GLY A 143 -12.79 -0.90 -0.97
N SER A 144 -14.12 -0.73 -0.99
CA SER A 144 -15.06 -1.31 -0.03
C SER A 144 -15.68 -2.65 -0.47
N MET A 145 -15.13 -3.31 -1.49
CA MET A 145 -15.71 -4.55 -2.02
C MET A 145 -15.49 -5.79 -1.14
N MET A 146 -14.46 -5.81 -0.30
CA MET A 146 -14.14 -7.04 0.45
C MET A 146 -15.03 -7.20 1.68
N PRO A 147 -15.49 -8.43 2.03
CA PRO A 147 -16.47 -8.72 3.09
C PRO A 147 -16.13 -8.26 4.51
N ASN A 148 -14.94 -7.68 4.75
CA ASN A 148 -14.69 -6.95 5.98
C ASN A 148 -14.96 -5.45 5.77
N ARG A 149 -16.24 -5.18 5.51
CA ARG A 149 -17.09 -4.04 5.88
C ARG A 149 -18.47 -4.31 5.24
N GLU A 150 -19.22 -5.24 5.85
CA GLU A 150 -20.69 -5.45 5.79
C GLU A 150 -21.39 -6.18 4.62
N ASP A 151 -20.72 -6.88 3.68
CA ASP A 151 -21.45 -7.76 2.74
C ASP A 151 -20.75 -9.11 2.45
N PRO A 152 -21.35 -10.27 2.84
CA PRO A 152 -20.80 -11.60 2.60
C PRO A 152 -20.95 -12.14 1.16
N ASN A 153 -21.65 -11.46 0.25
CA ASN A 153 -21.88 -11.93 -1.14
C ASN A 153 -20.95 -11.33 -2.20
N ASN A 154 -19.98 -10.50 -1.82
CA ASN A 154 -19.18 -9.76 -2.80
C ASN A 154 -18.01 -10.60 -3.36
N GLN A 155 -18.15 -11.05 -4.60
CA GLN A 155 -17.07 -11.62 -5.39
C GLN A 155 -16.19 -10.48 -5.89
N GLY A 156 -14.94 -10.40 -5.41
CA GLY A 156 -14.00 -9.35 -5.82
C GLY A 156 -13.88 -9.27 -7.34
N THR A 157 -13.96 -8.06 -7.89
CA THR A 157 -13.85 -7.82 -9.33
C THR A 157 -12.39 -7.66 -9.73
N LYS A 158 -12.01 -8.29 -10.84
CA LYS A 158 -10.70 -8.10 -11.46
C LYS A 158 -10.69 -6.74 -12.18
N TYR A 159 -9.63 -5.96 -12.00
CA TYR A 159 -9.57 -4.57 -12.46
C TYR A 159 -8.40 -4.38 -13.45
N GLU A 160 -8.72 -4.13 -14.71
CA GLU A 160 -7.75 -3.91 -15.80
C GLU A 160 -7.76 -2.43 -16.21
N ARG A 161 -6.82 -1.63 -15.68
CA ARG A 161 -6.65 -0.22 -16.09
C ARG A 161 -5.19 0.17 -16.40
N GLY A 162 -4.31 -0.81 -16.59
CA GLY A 162 -2.86 -0.55 -16.78
C GLY A 162 -2.21 0.17 -15.59
N LEU A 163 -2.78 -0.01 -14.40
CA LEU A 163 -2.31 0.55 -13.15
C LEU A 163 -1.51 -0.51 -12.38
N VAL A 164 -0.50 -0.08 -11.64
CA VAL A 164 0.17 -0.97 -10.70
C VAL A 164 -0.72 -1.12 -9.46
N ALA A 165 -0.98 -2.35 -9.00
CA ALA A 165 -1.80 -2.61 -7.82
C ALA A 165 -0.99 -3.23 -6.68
N ILE A 166 -1.26 -2.82 -5.44
CA ILE A 166 -0.59 -3.33 -4.24
C ILE A 166 -1.60 -3.94 -3.24
N PRO A 167 -2.30 -5.03 -3.60
CA PRO A 167 -3.23 -5.68 -2.69
C PRO A 167 -2.51 -6.23 -1.44
N LYS A 168 -3.21 -6.18 -0.31
CA LYS A 168 -2.77 -6.76 0.97
C LYS A 168 -3.62 -7.98 1.30
N THR A 169 -2.98 -9.09 1.62
CA THR A 169 -3.66 -10.30 2.12
C THR A 169 -2.74 -11.12 3.02
N LEU A 170 -3.31 -11.71 4.08
CA LEU A 170 -2.61 -12.66 4.96
C LEU A 170 -2.90 -14.12 4.56
N THR A 171 -3.67 -14.33 3.50
CA THR A 171 -4.16 -15.64 3.07
C THR A 171 -3.43 -16.08 1.80
N LYS A 172 -2.71 -17.21 1.88
CA LYS A 172 -1.88 -17.75 0.77
C LYS A 172 -2.68 -18.01 -0.51
N SER A 173 -3.91 -18.55 -0.42
CA SER A 173 -4.75 -18.76 -1.61
C SER A 173 -5.07 -17.43 -2.33
N ARG A 174 -5.37 -16.37 -1.59
CA ARG A 174 -5.61 -15.03 -2.14
C ARG A 174 -4.35 -14.40 -2.75
N VAL A 175 -3.15 -14.76 -2.26
CA VAL A 175 -1.90 -14.31 -2.88
C VAL A 175 -1.80 -14.81 -4.32
N VAL A 176 -2.09 -16.10 -4.52
CA VAL A 176 -2.12 -16.72 -5.85
C VAL A 176 -3.24 -16.12 -6.70
N GLU A 177 -4.46 -16.06 -6.15
CA GLU A 177 -5.62 -15.50 -6.85
C GLU A 177 -5.37 -14.07 -7.38
N ASN A 178 -4.77 -13.21 -6.55
CA ASN A 178 -4.46 -11.83 -6.93
C ASN A 178 -3.44 -11.73 -8.07
N ALA A 179 -2.53 -12.71 -8.22
CA ALA A 179 -1.53 -12.72 -9.30
C ALA A 179 -2.07 -13.34 -10.60
N SER A 180 -3.14 -14.14 -10.54
CA SER A 180 -3.79 -14.77 -11.69
C SER A 180 -4.75 -13.81 -12.41
N ILE A 181 -4.19 -12.68 -12.86
CA ILE A 181 -4.93 -11.57 -13.47
C ILE A 181 -4.37 -11.10 -14.83
N PHE A 182 -3.38 -11.82 -15.38
CA PHE A 182 -2.68 -11.41 -16.62
C PHE A 182 -3.06 -12.27 -17.85
N ASP A 183 -3.92 -13.26 -17.67
CA ASP A 183 -4.32 -14.25 -18.68
C ASP A 183 -5.70 -13.99 -19.30
N PHE A 184 -6.28 -12.82 -19.05
CA PHE A 184 -7.55 -12.40 -19.61
C PHE A 184 -7.48 -10.95 -20.10
N LYS A 185 -8.49 -10.55 -20.87
CA LYS A 185 -8.70 -9.16 -21.30
C LYS A 185 -10.18 -8.84 -21.18
N LEU A 186 -10.51 -7.70 -20.58
CA LEU A 186 -11.88 -7.22 -20.54
C LEU A 186 -12.33 -6.73 -21.91
N ASP A 187 -13.56 -7.05 -22.28
CA ASP A 187 -14.16 -6.47 -23.48
C ASP A 187 -14.66 -5.03 -23.21
N ALA A 188 -15.02 -4.32 -24.28
CA ALA A 188 -15.43 -2.92 -24.18
C ALA A 188 -16.72 -2.73 -23.34
N SER A 189 -17.60 -3.74 -23.30
CA SER A 189 -18.84 -3.71 -22.54
C SER A 189 -18.60 -3.93 -21.05
N ASP A 190 -17.69 -4.84 -20.70
CA ASP A 190 -17.22 -5.06 -19.32
C ASP A 190 -16.52 -3.83 -18.78
N VAL A 191 -15.59 -3.25 -19.56
CA VAL A 191 -14.89 -2.01 -19.20
C VAL A 191 -15.89 -0.89 -18.93
N LYS A 192 -16.89 -0.71 -19.81
CA LYS A 192 -17.95 0.29 -19.62
C LYS A 192 -18.77 0.03 -18.36
N THR A 193 -19.06 -1.23 -18.06
CA THR A 193 -19.80 -1.63 -16.86
C THR A 193 -19.00 -1.30 -15.60
N LEU A 194 -17.72 -1.66 -15.52
CA LEU A 194 -16.86 -1.31 -14.39
C LEU A 194 -16.68 0.20 -14.24
N ASP A 195 -16.55 0.92 -15.35
CA ASP A 195 -16.47 2.38 -15.35
C ASP A 195 -17.72 3.07 -14.81
N SER A 196 -18.88 2.41 -14.91
CA SER A 196 -20.15 2.93 -14.37
C SER A 196 -20.28 2.81 -12.86
N LEU A 197 -19.40 2.02 -12.21
CA LEU A 197 -19.38 1.83 -10.75
C LEU A 197 -18.64 2.95 -10.01
N ASP A 198 -17.94 3.83 -10.76
CA ASP A 198 -17.27 5.00 -10.22
C ASP A 198 -18.29 6.02 -9.74
N ASN A 199 -18.31 6.25 -8.43
CA ASN A 199 -19.25 7.16 -7.78
C ASN A 199 -18.52 8.19 -6.90
N GLY A 200 -17.19 8.29 -7.04
CA GLY A 200 -16.35 9.19 -6.24
C GLY A 200 -16.17 8.76 -4.78
N TYR A 201 -16.67 7.59 -4.36
CA TYR A 201 -16.58 7.14 -2.98
C TYR A 201 -15.14 6.79 -2.61
N ARG A 202 -14.56 7.58 -1.70
CA ARG A 202 -13.19 7.41 -1.22
C ARG A 202 -13.16 6.54 0.04
N THR A 203 -12.61 5.33 -0.09
CA THR A 203 -12.47 4.36 1.02
C THR A 203 -11.57 4.88 2.16
N VAL A 204 -10.52 5.64 1.83
CA VAL A 204 -9.57 6.19 2.81
C VAL A 204 -9.61 7.71 2.77
N ARG A 205 -10.33 8.30 3.74
CA ARG A 205 -10.45 9.75 3.93
C ARG A 205 -10.16 10.12 5.40
N PRO A 206 -8.89 10.33 5.78
CA PRO A 206 -8.50 10.71 7.14
C PRO A 206 -8.95 12.15 7.46
N LEU A 207 -10.15 12.30 8.03
CA LEU A 207 -10.72 13.62 8.35
C LEU A 207 -9.93 14.38 9.41
N PHE A 208 -9.19 13.68 10.28
CA PHE A 208 -8.31 14.29 11.29
C PHE A 208 -7.15 15.12 10.69
N TRP A 209 -6.92 15.05 9.37
CA TRP A 209 -5.93 15.87 8.67
C TRP A 209 -6.53 17.00 7.83
N GLN A 210 -7.85 17.20 7.81
CA GLN A 210 -8.47 18.11 6.84
C GLN A 210 -8.09 19.59 7.00
N ASP A 211 -7.67 19.99 8.20
CA ASP A 211 -7.26 21.37 8.50
C ASP A 211 -5.80 21.66 8.17
N TYR A 212 -5.00 20.64 7.82
CA TYR A 212 -3.61 20.84 7.45
C TYR A 212 -3.50 21.45 6.04
N GLU A 213 -2.52 22.33 5.86
CA GLU A 213 -2.34 23.16 4.65
C GLU A 213 -2.38 22.35 3.35
N TYR A 214 -1.68 21.22 3.31
CA TYR A 214 -1.53 20.37 2.13
C TYR A 214 -2.44 19.13 2.12
N TYR A 215 -3.60 19.20 2.80
CA TYR A 215 -4.59 18.13 2.74
C TYR A 215 -5.08 17.94 1.28
N PRO A 216 -4.92 16.75 0.69
CA PRO A 216 -5.07 16.56 -0.76
C PRO A 216 -6.49 16.30 -1.23
N PHE A 217 -7.45 16.21 -0.32
CA PHE A 217 -8.84 15.89 -0.66
C PHE A 217 -9.72 17.12 -0.42
N ASP A 218 -10.88 17.13 -1.07
CA ASP A 218 -11.89 18.13 -0.76
C ASP A 218 -12.16 18.14 0.75
N ARG A 219 -12.29 19.33 1.32
CA ARG A 219 -12.66 19.50 2.73
C ARG A 219 -14.17 19.32 2.87
N ILE A 220 -14.62 18.86 4.03
CA ILE A 220 -16.05 18.79 4.34
C ILE A 220 -16.36 19.62 5.57
N ASP A 221 -17.57 20.17 5.59
CA ASP A 221 -18.11 20.83 6.77
C ASP A 221 -18.56 19.78 7.79
N ALA A 222 -17.60 19.23 8.52
CA ALA A 222 -17.81 18.23 9.55
C ALA A 222 -16.79 18.40 10.70
N PRO A 223 -17.16 18.08 11.95
CA PRO A 223 -16.24 18.11 13.08
C PRO A 223 -14.97 17.31 12.80
N VAL A 224 -13.82 17.93 13.02
CA VAL A 224 -12.51 17.31 12.82
C VAL A 224 -12.26 16.34 13.99
N PRO A 225 -12.15 15.03 13.74
CA PRO A 225 -11.84 14.09 14.82
C PRO A 225 -10.41 14.30 15.32
N LYS A 226 -10.16 13.95 16.58
CA LYS A 226 -8.82 13.98 17.16
C LYS A 226 -7.89 13.05 16.35
N LEU A 227 -6.70 13.54 16.02
CA LEU A 227 -5.64 12.74 15.38
C LEU A 227 -5.26 11.54 16.28
N PRO A 228 -5.44 10.29 15.80
CA PRO A 228 -5.03 9.12 16.57
C PRO A 228 -3.51 9.08 16.79
N GLU A 229 -3.09 8.70 17.99
CA GLU A 229 -1.68 8.69 18.41
C GLU A 229 -0.81 7.79 17.51
N ILE A 230 -1.37 6.70 16.97
CA ILE A 230 -0.66 5.78 16.07
C ILE A 230 -0.15 6.41 14.78
N PHE A 231 -0.69 7.57 14.38
CA PHE A 231 -0.24 8.31 13.20
C PHE A 231 0.78 9.40 13.55
N LEU A 232 1.03 9.61 14.84
CA LEU A 232 2.00 10.55 15.38
C LEU A 232 3.24 9.81 15.86
N LYS A 233 3.06 8.77 16.68
CA LYS A 233 4.13 8.13 17.43
C LYS A 233 3.98 6.62 17.45
N TRP A 234 5.10 5.92 17.41
CA TRP A 234 5.16 4.48 17.60
C TRP A 234 6.53 4.04 18.11
N GLU A 235 6.60 2.81 18.61
CA GLU A 235 7.89 2.20 18.96
C GLU A 235 8.47 1.50 17.74
N ASP A 236 9.76 1.74 17.52
CA ASP A 236 10.55 1.09 16.49
C ASP A 236 11.90 0.66 17.08
N GLY A 237 12.13 -0.65 17.16
CA GLY A 237 13.37 -1.20 17.73
C GLY A 237 13.66 -0.78 19.19
N GLY A 238 12.62 -0.46 19.98
CA GLY A 238 12.76 0.00 21.36
C GLY A 238 13.05 1.51 21.50
N LYS A 239 13.02 2.27 20.40
CA LYS A 239 13.03 3.73 20.41
C LYS A 239 11.63 4.25 20.06
N ILE A 240 11.21 5.31 20.72
CA ILE A 240 9.95 5.99 20.37
C ILE A 240 10.26 6.91 19.19
N ASP A 241 9.58 6.68 18.08
CA ASP A 241 9.49 7.59 16.96
C ASP A 241 8.38 8.62 17.25
N ILE A 242 8.69 9.91 17.18
CA ILE A 242 7.87 11.02 17.69
C ILE A 242 7.62 12.07 16.61
#